data_AF-A0A0L0F0S0-F1
#
_entry.id   AF-A0A0L0F0S0-F1
#
_cell.length_a   1.000
_cell.length_b   1.000
_cell.length_c   1.000
_cell.angle_alpha   90.00
_cell.angle_beta   90.00
_cell.angle_gamma   90.00
#
_symmetry.space_group_name_H-M   'P 1'
#
loop_
_entity.id
_entity.type
_entity.pdbx_description
1 polymer ?
#
loop_
_entity_poly.entity_id
_entity_poly.type
_entity_poly.pdbx_seq_one_letter_code
_entity_poly.pdbx_strand_id
1 'polypeptide(L)'
;MSTTEMDMYAGGAAIAVVYLPEGSEINIAGSFKDNSAFYPEASLHSGGGAIYMDYMEGDVTFTAAFENNSANQGGAVNVQGVLGNMIVDGYYYENHAIDDGYGSRAGAFRVLEIESSGTVIFNGSFVGNTAQGRGGAIATNIHRSGSKMYLDGIFQNNVASTVGGVWSMWSSTQLNGMVQLDGDSIFEGNLAVYDDSDSGIYDISQGGETDKLAED
;
A
#
# COMPACT_ATOMS: atom_id res chain seq x y z
N MET A 1 -17.41 -16.10 -2.91
CA MET A 1 -16.38 -16.45 -3.90
C MET A 1 -17.06 -16.95 -5.16
N SER A 2 -16.80 -16.27 -6.28
CA SER A 2 -17.09 -16.79 -7.62
C SER A 2 -16.03 -17.82 -7.99
N THR A 3 -16.40 -18.83 -8.79
CA THR A 3 -15.56 -19.99 -9.14
C THR A 3 -15.08 -19.95 -10.59
N THR A 4 -15.16 -18.79 -11.25
CA THR A 4 -14.70 -18.64 -12.63
C THR A 4 -13.21 -18.26 -12.64
N GLU A 5 -12.43 -18.80 -13.58
CA GLU A 5 -10.99 -18.50 -13.74
C GLU A 5 -10.68 -17.00 -13.88
N MET A 6 -11.66 -16.19 -14.29
CA MET A 6 -11.52 -14.73 -14.42
C MET A 6 -11.41 -14.00 -13.08
N ASP A 7 -11.94 -14.56 -11.99
CA ASP A 7 -11.89 -13.95 -10.66
C ASP A 7 -10.70 -14.43 -9.81
N MET A 8 -9.90 -15.39 -10.32
CA MET A 8 -8.84 -16.07 -9.56
C MET A 8 -7.61 -15.20 -9.24
N TYR A 9 -7.51 -13.97 -9.73
CA TYR A 9 -6.31 -13.13 -9.56
C TYR A 9 -6.61 -11.68 -9.10
N ALA A 10 -7.70 -11.49 -8.35
CA ALA A 10 -8.05 -10.19 -7.75
C ALA A 10 -7.02 -9.68 -6.72
N GLY A 11 -6.09 -10.54 -6.29
CA GLY A 11 -5.02 -10.22 -5.35
C GLY A 11 -4.41 -11.43 -4.68
N GLY A 12 -3.24 -11.27 -4.06
CA GLY A 12 -2.66 -12.25 -3.16
C GLY A 12 -2.19 -13.54 -3.85
N ALA A 13 -1.41 -13.41 -4.93
CA ALA A 13 -0.99 -14.57 -5.73
C ALA A 13 -0.25 -15.65 -4.91
N ALA A 14 0.35 -15.27 -3.78
CA ALA A 14 0.94 -16.20 -2.83
C ALA A 14 0.03 -16.46 -1.62
N ILE A 15 -0.53 -15.41 -1.01
CA ILE A 15 -1.35 -15.52 0.21
C ILE A 15 -2.56 -14.59 0.12
N ALA A 16 -3.74 -15.15 0.39
CA ALA A 16 -4.97 -14.39 0.60
C ALA A 16 -5.56 -14.70 1.98
N VAL A 17 -5.76 -13.67 2.81
CA VAL A 17 -6.42 -13.77 4.12
C VAL A 17 -7.70 -12.95 4.08
N VAL A 18 -8.86 -13.60 4.20
CA VAL A 18 -10.15 -12.89 4.18
C VAL A 18 -10.45 -12.26 5.55
N TYR A 19 -10.16 -12.98 6.63
CA TYR A 19 -10.46 -12.48 7.97
C TYR A 19 -9.50 -13.07 8.98
N LEU A 20 -8.94 -12.20 9.82
CA LEU A 20 -8.16 -12.56 10.99
C LEU A 20 -8.90 -12.04 12.23
N PRO A 21 -9.49 -12.92 13.06
CA PRO A 21 -10.27 -12.49 14.21
C PRO A 21 -9.41 -11.90 15.33
N GLU A 22 -10.02 -11.07 16.16
CA GLU A 22 -9.41 -10.51 17.38
C GLU A 22 -8.72 -11.60 18.23
N GLY A 23 -7.55 -11.27 18.77
CA GLY A 23 -6.75 -12.18 19.60
C GLY A 23 -5.98 -13.26 18.83
N SER A 24 -6.06 -13.25 17.49
CA SER A 24 -5.21 -14.08 16.63
C SER A 24 -4.01 -13.30 16.11
N GLU A 25 -2.99 -14.02 15.66
CA GLU A 25 -1.75 -13.45 15.14
C GLU A 25 -1.33 -14.16 13.85
N ILE A 26 -0.84 -13.39 12.87
CA ILE A 26 -0.12 -13.92 11.70
C ILE A 26 1.26 -13.27 11.60
N ASN A 27 2.28 -14.12 11.46
CA ASN A 27 3.66 -13.70 11.15
C ASN A 27 4.00 -14.09 9.71
N ILE A 28 4.20 -13.08 8.85
CA ILE A 28 4.63 -13.25 7.46
C ILE A 28 6.14 -13.00 7.37
N ALA A 29 6.88 -14.08 7.13
CA ALA A 29 8.34 -14.07 6.96
C ALA A 29 8.73 -14.81 5.67
N GLY A 30 10.01 -14.73 5.30
CA GLY A 30 10.55 -15.40 4.10
C GLY A 30 10.76 -14.44 2.94
N SER A 31 10.59 -14.94 1.71
CA SER A 31 10.81 -14.15 0.50
C SER A 31 9.70 -14.38 -0.52
N PHE A 32 9.17 -13.28 -1.06
CA PHE A 32 8.11 -13.22 -2.05
C PHE A 32 8.66 -12.44 -3.24
N LYS A 33 8.98 -13.17 -4.31
CA LYS A 33 9.61 -12.60 -5.51
C LYS A 33 8.75 -12.83 -6.73
N ASP A 34 8.70 -11.84 -7.61
CA ASP A 34 8.10 -11.92 -8.94
C ASP A 34 6.61 -12.37 -8.92
N ASN A 35 5.88 -12.05 -7.84
CA ASN A 35 4.45 -12.33 -7.77
C ASN A 35 3.66 -11.22 -8.47
N SER A 36 2.61 -11.59 -9.20
CA SER A 36 1.79 -10.63 -9.93
C SER A 36 0.31 -10.92 -9.75
N ALA A 37 -0.48 -9.86 -9.51
CA ALA A 37 -1.93 -9.89 -9.49
C ALA A 37 -2.49 -8.93 -10.54
N PHE A 38 -3.30 -9.43 -11.47
CA PHE A 38 -3.88 -8.66 -12.56
C PHE A 38 -5.23 -9.26 -12.98
N TYR A 39 -6.11 -8.45 -13.57
CA TYR A 39 -7.26 -8.99 -14.31
C TYR A 39 -6.90 -9.07 -15.80
N PRO A 40 -7.33 -10.13 -16.53
CA PRO A 40 -6.95 -10.32 -17.93
C PRO A 40 -7.35 -9.19 -18.88
N GLU A 41 -8.42 -8.46 -18.56
CA GLU A 41 -8.99 -7.42 -19.43
C GLU A 41 -8.53 -6.00 -19.05
N ALA A 42 -8.07 -5.77 -17.81
CA ALA A 42 -7.68 -4.46 -17.33
C ALA A 42 -7.06 -4.49 -15.92
N SER A 43 -6.46 -3.38 -15.51
CA SER A 43 -5.92 -3.15 -14.17
C SER A 43 -7.01 -2.76 -13.14
N LEU A 44 -8.12 -3.54 -13.07
CA LEU A 44 -9.35 -3.31 -12.27
C LEU A 44 -9.13 -3.34 -10.74
N HIS A 45 -8.19 -2.55 -10.22
CA HIS A 45 -7.83 -2.51 -8.81
C HIS A 45 -7.35 -3.87 -8.24
N SER A 46 -6.63 -4.67 -9.03
CA SER A 46 -5.97 -5.87 -8.50
C SER A 46 -5.05 -5.49 -7.32
N GLY A 47 -5.19 -6.22 -6.21
CA GLY A 47 -4.57 -5.80 -4.94
C GLY A 47 -3.51 -6.79 -4.45
N GLY A 48 -2.30 -6.33 -4.17
CA GLY A 48 -1.30 -7.15 -3.50
C GLY A 48 -0.74 -8.23 -4.42
N GLY A 49 0.34 -7.92 -5.13
CA GLY A 49 0.94 -8.87 -6.07
C GLY A 49 1.30 -10.20 -5.41
N ALA A 50 1.83 -10.15 -4.19
CA ALA A 50 2.10 -11.34 -3.38
C ALA A 50 0.98 -11.63 -2.37
N ILE A 51 0.54 -10.62 -1.62
CA ILE A 51 -0.34 -10.82 -0.46
C ILE A 51 -1.55 -9.90 -0.49
N TYR A 52 -2.72 -10.51 -0.31
CA TYR A 52 -3.98 -9.81 -0.13
C TYR A 52 -4.55 -10.12 1.25
N MET A 53 -4.99 -9.08 1.96
CA MET A 53 -5.69 -9.20 3.24
C MET A 53 -6.96 -8.35 3.20
N ASP A 54 -8.10 -8.93 3.54
CA ASP A 54 -9.37 -8.21 3.57
C ASP A 54 -9.56 -7.54 4.94
N TYR A 55 -9.93 -8.27 6.01
CA TYR A 55 -10.19 -7.64 7.32
C TYR A 55 -9.35 -8.22 8.47
N MET A 56 -8.45 -7.41 9.04
CA MET A 56 -7.50 -7.83 10.08
C MET A 56 -7.85 -7.22 11.46
N GLU A 57 -8.63 -7.95 12.25
CA GLU A 57 -8.88 -7.62 13.67
C GLU A 57 -7.76 -8.11 14.58
N GLY A 58 -7.16 -9.25 14.25
CA GLY A 58 -5.96 -9.75 14.90
C GLY A 58 -4.69 -9.00 14.49
N ASP A 59 -3.59 -9.37 15.13
CA ASP A 59 -2.28 -8.74 14.91
C ASP A 59 -1.54 -9.37 13.73
N VAL A 60 -0.85 -8.55 12.95
CA VAL A 60 -0.10 -8.98 11.76
C VAL A 60 1.29 -8.40 11.79
N THR A 61 2.31 -9.26 11.63
CA THR A 61 3.70 -8.83 11.50
C THR A 61 4.29 -9.29 10.18
N PHE A 62 4.88 -8.36 9.43
CA PHE A 62 5.67 -8.65 8.23
C PHE A 62 7.16 -8.45 8.52
N THR A 63 7.95 -9.51 8.35
CA THR A 63 9.43 -9.48 8.40
C THR A 63 10.05 -10.07 7.11
N ALA A 64 9.22 -10.27 6.08
CA ALA A 64 9.61 -10.87 4.83
C ALA A 64 10.30 -9.88 3.88
N ALA A 65 10.98 -10.43 2.87
CA ALA A 65 11.47 -9.69 1.71
C ALA A 65 10.46 -9.81 0.54
N PHE A 66 10.06 -8.68 -0.02
CA PHE A 66 9.19 -8.55 -1.17
C PHE A 66 9.97 -7.86 -2.30
N GLU A 67 10.28 -8.62 -3.35
CA GLU A 67 11.10 -8.15 -4.47
C GLU A 67 10.34 -8.30 -5.79
N ASN A 68 10.30 -7.26 -6.62
CA ASN A 68 9.74 -7.32 -7.98
C ASN A 68 8.29 -7.81 -8.06
N ASN A 69 7.48 -7.57 -7.03
CA ASN A 69 6.06 -7.92 -7.07
C ASN A 69 5.26 -6.81 -7.78
N SER A 70 4.16 -7.19 -8.41
CA SER A 70 3.33 -6.26 -9.17
C SER A 70 1.82 -6.45 -8.95
N ALA A 71 1.11 -5.35 -8.86
CA ALA A 71 -0.36 -5.29 -8.87
C ALA A 71 -0.80 -3.87 -9.27
N ASN A 72 -2.10 -3.58 -9.37
CA ASN A 72 -2.55 -2.19 -9.48
C ASN A 72 -2.43 -1.44 -8.15
N GLN A 73 -2.70 -2.14 -7.05
CA GLN A 73 -2.81 -1.56 -5.72
C GLN A 73 -1.94 -2.34 -4.75
N GLY A 74 -0.91 -1.69 -4.20
CA GLY A 74 0.04 -2.37 -3.32
C GLY A 74 0.80 -3.44 -4.10
N GLY A 75 1.82 -3.03 -4.87
CA GLY A 75 2.53 -3.93 -5.78
C GLY A 75 2.97 -5.24 -5.12
N ALA A 76 3.34 -5.21 -3.84
CA ALA A 76 3.57 -6.41 -3.04
C ALA A 76 2.35 -6.82 -2.19
N VAL A 77 1.81 -5.89 -1.40
CA VAL A 77 0.81 -6.20 -0.36
C VAL A 77 -0.35 -5.21 -0.42
N ASN A 78 -1.57 -5.73 -0.38
CA ASN A 78 -2.79 -4.92 -0.22
C ASN A 78 -3.61 -5.42 0.96
N VAL A 79 -3.97 -4.48 1.84
CA VAL A 79 -4.82 -4.71 3.01
C VAL A 79 -6.06 -3.82 2.89
N GLN A 80 -7.27 -4.38 3.05
CA GLN A 80 -8.49 -3.57 3.00
C GLN A 80 -8.79 -2.90 4.34
N GLY A 81 -8.73 -3.62 5.46
CA GLY A 81 -9.04 -3.08 6.79
C GLY A 81 -8.09 -3.57 7.88
N VAL A 82 -7.61 -2.64 8.70
CA VAL A 82 -6.82 -2.92 9.91
C VAL A 82 -7.52 -2.38 11.15
N LEU A 83 -7.91 -3.27 12.05
CA LEU A 83 -8.47 -2.96 13.38
C LEU A 83 -7.51 -3.32 14.52
N GLY A 84 -6.68 -4.35 14.32
CA GLY A 84 -5.59 -4.77 15.22
C GLY A 84 -4.29 -3.97 15.02
N ASN A 85 -3.18 -4.54 15.48
CA ASN A 85 -1.84 -3.97 15.25
C ASN A 85 -1.17 -4.62 14.04
N MET A 86 -0.65 -3.80 13.15
CA MET A 86 0.11 -4.22 11.98
C MET A 86 1.52 -3.65 12.02
N ILE A 87 2.52 -4.52 12.09
CA ILE A 87 3.93 -4.16 12.03
C ILE A 87 4.47 -4.57 10.66
N VAL A 88 4.95 -3.58 9.90
CA VAL A 88 5.50 -3.74 8.57
C VAL A 88 7.01 -3.49 8.64
N ASP A 89 7.76 -4.53 8.98
CA ASP A 89 9.20 -4.54 9.29
C ASP A 89 9.99 -5.44 8.31
N GLY A 90 9.59 -5.39 7.04
CA GLY A 90 10.18 -6.18 5.96
C GLY A 90 11.13 -5.37 5.06
N TYR A 91 11.62 -6.04 4.02
CA TYR A 91 12.36 -5.41 2.92
C TYR A 91 11.49 -5.38 1.67
N TYR A 92 11.23 -4.20 1.12
CA TYR A 92 10.36 -3.98 -0.04
C TYR A 92 11.18 -3.31 -1.14
N TYR A 93 11.58 -4.10 -2.13
CA TYR A 93 12.50 -3.67 -3.17
C TYR A 93 11.89 -3.81 -4.56
N GLU A 94 11.95 -2.73 -5.34
CA GLU A 94 11.53 -2.71 -6.76
C GLU A 94 10.13 -3.32 -6.96
N ASN A 95 9.17 -3.07 -6.06
CA ASN A 95 7.78 -3.47 -6.29
C ASN A 95 7.03 -2.40 -7.09
N HIS A 96 6.05 -2.84 -7.87
CA HIS A 96 5.41 -2.01 -8.90
C HIS A 96 3.88 -1.96 -8.76
N ALA A 97 3.34 -0.75 -8.63
CA ALA A 97 1.93 -0.49 -8.89
C ALA A 97 1.76 -0.05 -10.35
N ILE A 98 1.13 -0.91 -11.16
CA ILE A 98 0.95 -0.73 -12.62
C ILE A 98 -0.46 -0.21 -12.89
N ASP A 99 -0.57 0.79 -13.76
CA ASP A 99 -1.80 1.46 -14.16
C ASP A 99 -2.15 1.19 -15.63
N ASP A 100 -3.22 0.43 -15.85
CA ASP A 100 -3.84 0.28 -17.17
C ASP A 100 -5.18 1.05 -17.24
N GLY A 101 -5.29 2.20 -16.55
CA GLY A 101 -6.41 3.15 -16.67
C GLY A 101 -7.34 3.25 -15.46
N TYR A 102 -6.91 2.80 -14.28
CA TYR A 102 -7.73 2.75 -13.06
C TYR A 102 -7.07 3.38 -11.82
N GLY A 103 -6.00 4.16 -12.00
CA GLY A 103 -5.38 4.91 -10.90
C GLY A 103 -4.64 3.99 -9.94
N SER A 104 -3.48 3.49 -10.37
CA SER A 104 -2.61 2.64 -9.56
C SER A 104 -2.06 3.38 -8.34
N ARG A 105 -1.72 2.63 -7.29
CA ARG A 105 -1.21 3.23 -6.05
C ARG A 105 -0.42 2.26 -5.19
N ALA A 106 0.51 2.78 -4.39
CA ALA A 106 1.40 2.01 -3.53
C ALA A 106 2.26 1.01 -4.29
N GLY A 107 3.46 1.41 -4.71
CA GLY A 107 4.38 0.49 -5.37
C GLY A 107 4.68 -0.76 -4.53
N ALA A 108 4.69 -0.64 -3.20
CA ALA A 108 4.89 -1.76 -2.28
C ALA A 108 3.63 -2.15 -1.51
N PHE A 109 3.13 -1.27 -0.64
CA PHE A 109 2.20 -1.65 0.43
C PHE A 109 1.01 -0.71 0.51
N ARG A 110 -0.19 -1.26 0.33
CA ARG A 110 -1.43 -0.50 0.46
C ARG A 110 -2.23 -0.91 1.68
N VAL A 111 -2.76 0.07 2.40
CA VAL A 111 -3.83 -0.12 3.39
C VAL A 111 -5.01 0.76 3.02
N LEU A 112 -6.14 0.20 2.57
CA LEU A 112 -7.32 1.00 2.26
C LEU A 112 -7.80 1.75 3.52
N GLU A 113 -8.03 1.04 4.62
CA GLU A 113 -8.64 1.60 5.83
C GLU A 113 -7.92 1.18 7.11
N ILE A 114 -7.63 2.18 7.96
CA ILE A 114 -7.20 1.99 9.35
C ILE A 114 -8.37 2.39 10.25
N GLU A 115 -8.91 1.40 10.95
CA GLU A 115 -10.07 1.53 11.82
C GLU A 115 -9.72 2.24 13.13
N SER A 116 -10.75 2.62 13.90
CA SER A 116 -10.60 3.50 15.08
C SER A 116 -9.62 2.99 16.15
N SER A 117 -9.41 1.68 16.27
CA SER A 117 -8.40 1.07 17.16
C SER A 117 -7.13 0.61 16.43
N GLY A 118 -7.15 0.63 15.09
CA GLY A 118 -6.09 0.10 14.25
C GLY A 118 -4.81 0.90 14.39
N THR A 119 -3.69 0.17 14.43
CA THR A 119 -2.35 0.75 14.43
C THR A 119 -1.53 0.10 13.33
N VAL A 120 -0.91 0.91 12.46
CA VAL A 120 0.01 0.44 11.43
C VAL A 120 1.36 1.10 11.61
N ILE A 121 2.43 0.31 11.69
CA ILE A 121 3.81 0.79 11.84
C ILE A 121 4.61 0.32 10.63
N PHE A 122 5.07 1.26 9.81
CA PHE A 122 6.00 1.00 8.72
C PHE A 122 7.43 1.23 9.20
N ASN A 123 8.05 0.16 9.72
CA ASN A 123 9.42 0.15 10.26
C ASN A 123 10.45 -0.46 9.28
N GLY A 124 9.97 -1.05 8.19
CA GLY A 124 10.80 -1.73 7.20
C GLY A 124 11.61 -0.79 6.30
N SER A 125 12.24 -1.41 5.31
CA SER A 125 12.98 -0.72 4.26
C SER A 125 12.22 -0.80 2.93
N PHE A 126 11.89 0.36 2.36
CA PHE A 126 11.18 0.54 1.11
C PHE A 126 12.11 1.23 0.11
N VAL A 127 12.62 0.46 -0.85
CA VAL A 127 13.67 0.92 -1.75
C VAL A 127 13.28 0.70 -3.21
N GLY A 128 13.31 1.76 -4.02
CA GLY A 128 13.11 1.64 -5.46
C GLY A 128 11.70 1.22 -5.88
N ASN A 129 10.70 1.30 -5.00
CA ASN A 129 9.33 0.93 -5.36
C ASN A 129 8.70 2.02 -6.22
N THR A 130 7.86 1.62 -7.17
CA THR A 130 7.27 2.56 -8.13
C THR A 130 5.76 2.43 -8.21
N ALA A 131 5.05 3.54 -8.27
CA ALA A 131 3.64 3.58 -8.65
C ALA A 131 3.46 4.45 -9.90
N GLN A 132 2.79 3.91 -10.92
CA GLN A 132 2.40 4.69 -12.11
C GLN A 132 1.30 5.72 -11.81
N GLY A 133 0.65 5.61 -10.66
CA GLY A 133 -0.15 6.66 -10.05
C GLY A 133 0.57 7.26 -8.84
N ARG A 134 -0.03 7.09 -7.67
CA ARG A 134 0.34 7.80 -6.43
C ARG A 134 0.91 6.89 -5.34
N GLY A 135 1.68 7.46 -4.41
CA GLY A 135 2.27 6.68 -3.31
C GLY A 135 3.33 5.72 -3.83
N GLY A 136 4.55 6.19 -4.06
CA GLY A 136 5.60 5.37 -4.69
C GLY A 136 5.89 4.09 -3.91
N ALA A 137 5.85 4.15 -2.58
CA ALA A 137 5.95 2.97 -1.72
C ALA A 137 4.59 2.57 -1.10
N ILE A 138 3.93 3.54 -0.45
CA ILE A 138 2.79 3.31 0.43
C ILE A 138 1.60 4.14 -0.05
N ALA A 139 0.39 3.58 0.06
CA ALA A 139 -0.82 4.37 -0.08
C ALA A 139 -1.87 3.96 0.95
N THR A 140 -2.61 4.98 1.39
CA THR A 140 -3.78 4.80 2.24
C THR A 140 -5.00 5.55 1.71
N ASN A 141 -6.18 5.20 2.19
CA ASN A 141 -7.40 5.96 1.89
C ASN A 141 -8.06 6.49 3.16
N ILE A 142 -8.45 5.64 4.11
CA ILE A 142 -9.31 6.03 5.24
C ILE A 142 -8.56 5.87 6.56
N HIS A 143 -8.56 6.93 7.36
CA HIS A 143 -8.00 6.95 8.72
C HIS A 143 -9.11 7.39 9.68
N ARG A 144 -9.68 6.44 10.42
CA ARG A 144 -10.77 6.70 11.38
C ARG A 144 -10.27 7.42 12.62
N SER A 145 -11.19 8.05 13.36
CA SER A 145 -10.83 8.70 14.62
C SER A 145 -10.26 7.69 15.61
N GLY A 146 -9.06 7.94 16.12
CA GLY A 146 -8.32 7.04 17.01
C GLY A 146 -7.30 6.14 16.31
N SER A 147 -7.41 5.96 14.98
CA SER A 147 -6.42 5.21 14.20
C SER A 147 -5.04 5.85 14.26
N LYS A 148 -4.00 5.02 14.12
CA LYS A 148 -2.61 5.45 14.17
C LYS A 148 -1.81 4.85 13.02
N MET A 149 -1.04 5.69 12.34
CA MET A 149 -0.04 5.27 11.37
C MET A 149 1.31 5.88 11.74
N TYR A 150 2.35 5.07 11.72
CA TYR A 150 3.73 5.48 11.94
C TYR A 150 4.56 5.15 10.70
N LEU A 151 5.31 6.13 10.20
CA LEU A 151 6.39 5.95 9.25
C LEU A 151 7.68 6.06 10.05
N ASP A 152 8.31 4.92 10.32
CA ASP A 152 9.46 4.76 11.21
C ASP A 152 10.55 3.90 10.54
N GLY A 153 10.84 4.18 9.27
CA GLY A 153 11.57 3.24 8.41
C GLY A 153 12.55 3.91 7.47
N ILE A 154 13.05 3.11 6.53
CA ILE A 154 13.96 3.57 5.48
C ILE A 154 13.18 3.63 4.18
N PHE A 155 13.05 4.83 3.60
CA PHE A 155 12.34 5.08 2.36
C PHE A 155 13.29 5.74 1.37
N GLN A 156 13.78 4.96 0.41
CA GLN A 156 14.79 5.43 -0.54
C GLN A 156 14.39 5.20 -1.99
N ASN A 157 14.55 6.23 -2.83
CA ASN A 157 14.38 6.14 -4.27
C ASN A 157 13.01 5.59 -4.71
N ASN A 158 11.96 5.76 -3.90
CA ASN A 158 10.61 5.39 -4.28
C ASN A 158 10.02 6.46 -5.20
N VAL A 159 9.26 6.04 -6.22
CA VAL A 159 8.79 6.94 -7.27
C VAL A 159 7.28 6.81 -7.44
N ALA A 160 6.57 7.92 -7.30
CA ALA A 160 5.21 8.07 -7.81
C ALA A 160 5.27 8.86 -9.13
N SER A 161 4.61 8.38 -10.18
CA SER A 161 4.47 9.16 -11.42
C SER A 161 3.59 10.39 -11.22
N THR A 162 2.70 10.38 -10.22
CA THR A 162 1.91 11.56 -9.84
C THR A 162 2.44 12.20 -8.55
N VAL A 163 1.87 11.84 -7.40
CA VAL A 163 2.07 12.50 -6.11
C VAL A 163 2.38 11.49 -4.99
N GLY A 164 3.06 11.96 -3.94
CA GLY A 164 3.43 11.16 -2.78
C GLY A 164 4.52 10.15 -3.09
N GLY A 165 5.77 10.60 -3.24
CA GLY A 165 6.91 9.74 -3.62
C GLY A 165 7.12 8.56 -2.66
N VAL A 166 6.86 8.75 -1.36
CA VAL A 166 6.79 7.65 -0.39
C VAL A 166 5.34 7.26 -0.12
N TRP A 167 4.55 8.18 0.41
CA TRP A 167 3.20 7.91 0.89
C TRP A 167 2.18 8.81 0.20
N SER A 168 1.03 8.26 -0.20
CA SER A 168 -0.14 9.08 -0.52
C SER A 168 -1.36 8.69 0.30
N MET A 169 -2.12 9.68 0.74
CA MET A 169 -3.46 9.50 1.28
C MET A 169 -4.46 10.22 0.37
N TRP A 170 -5.52 9.50 -0.02
CA TRP A 170 -6.60 10.09 -0.79
C TRP A 170 -7.95 9.53 -0.35
N SER A 171 -8.85 10.43 -0.01
CA SER A 171 -10.22 10.07 0.31
C SER A 171 -11.20 11.22 0.04
N SER A 172 -12.46 10.86 -0.18
CA SER A 172 -13.58 11.79 -0.06
C SER A 172 -13.88 12.15 1.41
N THR A 173 -13.29 11.44 2.37
CA THR A 173 -13.41 11.68 3.81
C THR A 173 -12.20 12.43 4.37
N GLN A 174 -12.41 13.13 5.48
CA GLN A 174 -11.31 13.73 6.24
C GLN A 174 -10.41 12.65 6.87
N LEU A 175 -9.12 12.94 6.97
CA LEU A 175 -8.17 12.21 7.82
C LEU A 175 -8.51 12.53 9.28
N ASN A 176 -9.02 11.54 10.02
CA ASN A 176 -9.44 11.69 11.42
C ASN A 176 -8.51 10.97 12.41
N GLY A 177 -7.58 10.17 11.90
CA GLY A 177 -6.54 9.49 12.67
C GLY A 177 -5.32 10.36 12.91
N MET A 178 -4.29 9.73 13.47
CA MET A 178 -2.97 10.31 13.62
C MET A 178 -2.00 9.64 12.65
N VAL A 179 -1.20 10.45 11.97
CA VAL A 179 -0.04 9.98 11.22
C VAL A 179 1.21 10.65 11.78
N GLN A 180 2.21 9.86 12.12
CA GLN A 180 3.51 10.33 12.61
C GLN A 180 4.61 9.87 11.68
N LEU A 181 5.47 10.81 11.29
CA LEU A 181 6.76 10.52 10.66
C LEU A 181 7.80 10.62 11.77
N ASP A 182 8.54 9.55 12.01
CA ASP A 182 9.56 9.54 13.05
C ASP A 182 10.78 10.36 12.64
N GLY A 183 11.39 11.05 13.59
CA GLY A 183 12.58 11.89 13.36
C GLY A 183 13.81 11.08 12.97
N ASP A 184 13.85 9.79 13.34
CA ASP A 184 14.94 8.87 13.01
C ASP A 184 14.72 8.13 11.67
N SER A 185 13.59 8.35 10.99
CA SER A 185 13.31 7.80 9.66
C SER A 185 14.22 8.39 8.57
N ILE A 186 14.48 7.60 7.53
CA ILE A 186 15.26 8.03 6.36
C ILE A 186 14.33 8.23 5.16
N PHE A 187 14.32 9.44 4.61
CA PHE A 187 13.62 9.77 3.37
C PHE A 187 14.60 10.36 2.36
N GLU A 188 15.10 9.56 1.42
CA GLU A 188 16.16 9.98 0.49
C GLU A 188 15.83 9.60 -0.96
N GLY A 189 16.00 10.55 -1.89
CA GLY A 189 15.86 10.27 -3.33
C GLY A 189 14.45 9.89 -3.81
N ASN A 190 13.44 10.00 -2.94
CA ASN A 190 12.05 9.73 -3.32
C ASN A 190 11.50 10.84 -4.22
N LEU A 191 10.69 10.47 -5.21
CA LEU A 191 10.26 11.35 -6.30
C LEU A 191 8.75 11.26 -6.51
N ALA A 192 8.11 12.42 -6.63
CA ALA A 192 6.77 12.57 -7.20
C ALA A 192 6.93 13.33 -8.52
N VAL A 193 6.74 12.63 -9.64
CA VAL A 193 7.17 13.16 -10.96
C VAL A 193 6.29 14.32 -11.42
N TYR A 194 4.99 14.26 -11.18
CA TYR A 194 4.04 15.23 -11.72
C TYR A 194 4.15 16.62 -11.05
N ASP A 195 4.53 16.67 -9.78
CA ASP A 195 4.62 17.91 -9.01
C ASP A 195 6.07 18.37 -8.77
N ASP A 196 6.99 18.00 -9.67
CA ASP A 196 8.41 18.35 -9.58
C ASP A 196 9.05 17.95 -8.23
N SER A 197 8.56 16.88 -7.61
CA SER A 197 8.96 16.35 -6.29
C SER A 197 8.49 17.17 -5.09
N ASP A 198 7.55 18.11 -5.26
CA ASP A 198 6.98 18.87 -4.13
C ASP A 198 6.38 17.93 -3.07
N SER A 199 5.83 16.78 -3.49
CA SER A 199 5.35 15.70 -2.61
C SER A 199 6.27 14.47 -2.57
N GLY A 200 7.59 14.64 -2.67
CA GLY A 200 8.55 13.52 -2.65
C GLY A 200 8.46 12.61 -1.42
N ILE A 201 7.97 13.11 -0.29
CA ILE A 201 7.67 12.29 0.90
C ILE A 201 6.20 11.90 0.92
N TYR A 202 5.29 12.88 1.03
CA TYR A 202 3.86 12.58 1.16
C TYR A 202 2.96 13.54 0.40
N ASP A 203 1.80 13.02 0.00
CA ASP A 203 0.64 13.79 -0.45
C ASP A 203 -0.62 13.39 0.33
N ILE A 204 -1.43 14.37 0.70
CA ILE A 204 -2.72 14.17 1.38
C ILE A 204 -3.78 14.95 0.62
N SER A 205 -4.65 14.23 -0.07
CA SER A 205 -5.74 14.80 -0.85
C SER A 205 -7.09 14.44 -0.26
N GLN A 206 -7.84 15.48 0.13
CA GLN A 206 -9.19 15.37 0.70
C GLN A 206 -10.16 16.16 -0.19
N GLY A 207 -11.31 15.54 -0.54
CA GLY A 207 -12.39 16.25 -1.24
C GLY A 207 -12.53 15.98 -2.74
N GLY A 208 -11.82 14.99 -3.27
CA GLY A 208 -12.16 14.29 -4.51
C GLY A 208 -12.55 15.16 -5.72
N GLU A 209 -11.59 15.85 -6.35
CA GLU A 209 -11.77 16.36 -7.72
C GLU A 209 -10.57 16.13 -8.66
N THR A 210 -9.55 15.36 -8.26
CA THR A 210 -8.31 15.22 -9.05
C THR A 210 -8.17 13.92 -9.87
N ASP A 211 -9.13 13.00 -9.85
CA ASP A 211 -9.10 11.78 -10.69
C ASP A 211 -9.28 12.05 -12.20
N LYS A 212 -9.48 13.32 -12.60
CA LYS A 212 -9.57 13.69 -14.02
C LYS A 212 -8.23 13.73 -14.76
N LEU A 213 -7.10 13.45 -14.09
CA LEU A 213 -5.79 13.44 -14.74
C LEU A 213 -5.39 12.06 -15.32
N ALA A 214 -6.29 11.07 -15.26
CA ALA A 214 -6.11 9.76 -15.89
C ALA A 214 -7.10 9.49 -17.05
N GLU A 215 -7.87 10.48 -17.49
CA GLU A 215 -8.89 10.36 -18.55
C GLU A 215 -8.53 11.10 -19.87
N ASP A 216 -7.24 11.19 -20.24
CA ASP A 216 -6.82 11.60 -21.60
C ASP A 216 -5.99 10.51 -22.30
#